data_AF-G2GMJ9-F1
#
_entry.id   AF-G2GMJ9-F1
#
_cell.length_a   1.000
_cell.length_b   1.000
_cell.length_c   1.000
_cell.angle_alpha   90.00
_cell.angle_beta   90.00
_cell.angle_gamma   90.00
#
_symmetry.space_group_name_H-M   'P 1'
#
loop_
_entity.id
_entity.type
_entity.pdbx_description
1 polymer ?
#
loop_
_entity_poly.entity_id
_entity_poly.type
_entity_poly.pdbx_seq_one_letter_code
_entity_poly.pdbx_strand_id
1 'polypeptide(L)'
;MPGPAPGSLAEAAASLLGARAPVSTLVRVLDEALGGGLHPGRLYLVTVSGPAGGEGRPGAGGGLLAGGAVRAALFRDAGAVLYAAFGPSARDIAARVMAGELRVGYRALREGRLKRADRAAVAELSAGPEAARLLIEDRPGTGAGELARLAGGLEGLRLVVVDGLEALPGLRGPAHAAGAFDGPGRELRRLARDLDVPVLAVAGAGDGEGLRAVLAPDVVVALAFAADDAGYNAGYSARRDRARVT
;
A
#
# COMPACT_ATOMS: atom_id res chain seq x y z
N MET A 1 -1.80 32.24 -24.03
CA MET A 1 -3.13 32.14 -23.39
C MET A 1 -2.91 31.93 -21.91
N PRO A 2 -3.51 32.74 -21.02
CA PRO A 2 -3.52 32.40 -19.59
C PRO A 2 -4.20 31.04 -19.39
N GLY A 3 -3.70 30.24 -18.44
CA GLY A 3 -4.28 28.93 -18.11
C GLY A 3 -5.71 29.04 -17.56
N PRO A 4 -6.42 27.91 -17.39
CA PRO A 4 -7.75 27.92 -16.79
C PRO A 4 -7.69 28.51 -15.37
N ALA A 5 -8.76 29.20 -14.96
CA ALA A 5 -8.84 29.77 -13.62
C ALA A 5 -8.85 28.64 -12.56
N PRO A 6 -8.18 28.83 -11.41
CA PRO A 6 -8.19 27.86 -10.31
C PRO A 6 -9.62 27.53 -9.86
N GLY A 7 -9.93 26.25 -9.72
CA GLY A 7 -11.25 25.74 -9.34
C GLY A 7 -12.31 25.78 -10.45
N SER A 8 -11.94 26.13 -11.68
CA SER A 8 -12.90 26.18 -12.80
C SER A 8 -13.20 24.78 -13.37
N LEU A 9 -14.38 24.64 -14.00
CA LEU A 9 -14.74 23.42 -14.73
C LEU A 9 -13.70 23.10 -15.84
N ALA A 10 -13.07 24.12 -16.42
CA ALA A 10 -12.04 23.94 -17.44
C ALA A 10 -10.75 23.34 -16.87
N GLU A 11 -10.31 23.77 -15.67
CA GLU A 11 -9.19 23.15 -14.96
C GLU A 11 -9.52 21.71 -14.57
N ALA A 12 -10.73 21.47 -14.04
CA ALA A 12 -11.19 20.13 -13.69
C ALA A 12 -11.23 19.19 -14.93
N ALA A 13 -11.74 19.67 -16.06
CA ALA A 13 -11.75 18.91 -17.31
C ALA A 13 -10.34 18.61 -17.83
N ALA A 14 -9.42 19.59 -17.76
CA ALA A 14 -8.03 19.38 -18.12
C ALA A 14 -7.35 18.34 -17.20
N SER A 15 -7.63 18.40 -15.89
CA SER A 15 -7.17 17.40 -14.91
C SER A 15 -7.72 16.00 -15.22
N LEU A 16 -9.00 15.88 -15.59
CA LEU A 16 -9.60 14.60 -16.00
C LEU A 16 -8.96 14.03 -17.28
N LEU A 17 -8.65 14.87 -18.26
CA LEU A 17 -8.00 14.46 -19.51
C LEU A 17 -6.52 14.09 -19.32
N GLY A 18 -5.85 14.70 -18.34
CA GLY A 18 -4.48 14.41 -17.95
C GLY A 18 -4.35 13.43 -16.78
N ALA A 19 -5.45 12.81 -16.35
CA ALA A 19 -5.47 11.99 -15.15
C ALA A 19 -4.50 10.81 -15.28
N ARG A 20 -3.64 10.64 -14.27
CA ARG A 20 -2.75 9.48 -14.18
C ARG A 20 -3.58 8.20 -14.10
N ALA A 21 -3.13 7.17 -14.82
CA ALA A 21 -3.74 5.85 -14.73
C ALA A 21 -3.68 5.30 -13.29
N PRO A 22 -4.70 4.54 -12.83
CA PRO A 22 -4.65 3.86 -11.55
C PRO A 22 -3.50 2.84 -11.48
N VAL A 23 -2.95 2.64 -10.29
CA VAL A 23 -1.94 1.60 -10.05
C VAL A 23 -2.64 0.27 -9.76
N SER A 24 -2.41 -0.75 -10.58
CA SER A 24 -2.98 -2.09 -10.38
C SER A 24 -2.50 -2.70 -9.06
N THR A 25 -3.39 -3.36 -8.32
CA THR A 25 -3.05 -4.15 -7.12
C THR A 25 -2.49 -5.53 -7.46
N LEU A 26 -2.51 -5.91 -8.75
CA LEU A 26 -2.28 -7.25 -9.28
C LEU A 26 -3.32 -8.30 -8.86
N VAL A 27 -4.39 -7.87 -8.18
CA VAL A 27 -5.54 -8.70 -7.84
C VAL A 27 -6.70 -8.26 -8.73
N ARG A 28 -6.93 -9.01 -9.82
CA ARG A 28 -7.87 -8.62 -10.89
C ARG A 28 -9.26 -8.24 -10.36
N VAL A 29 -9.85 -9.05 -9.49
CA VAL A 29 -11.20 -8.78 -8.94
C VAL A 29 -11.24 -7.50 -8.11
N LEU A 30 -10.15 -7.17 -7.42
CA LEU A 30 -10.04 -5.94 -6.65
C LEU A 30 -9.85 -4.74 -7.57
N ASP A 31 -9.00 -4.85 -8.59
CA ASP A 31 -8.81 -3.79 -9.59
C ASP A 31 -10.12 -3.48 -10.32
N GLU A 32 -10.90 -4.50 -10.72
CA GLU A 32 -12.23 -4.34 -11.31
C GLU A 32 -13.18 -3.58 -10.36
N ALA A 33 -13.22 -3.97 -9.08
CA ALA A 33 -14.07 -3.31 -8.08
C ALA A 33 -13.65 -1.87 -7.79
N LEU A 34 -12.37 -1.55 -7.94
CA LEU A 34 -11.82 -0.21 -7.74
C LEU A 34 -11.89 0.68 -8.98
N GLY A 35 -12.35 0.17 -10.13
CA GLY A 35 -12.41 0.93 -11.38
C GLY A 35 -11.10 0.99 -12.17
N GLY A 36 -10.24 -0.03 -12.01
CA GLY A 36 -8.96 -0.17 -12.71
C GLY A 36 -7.73 -0.21 -11.80
N GLY A 37 -7.91 -0.08 -10.48
CA GLY A 37 -6.84 -0.14 -9.49
C GLY A 37 -6.87 1.03 -8.49
N LEU A 38 -5.71 1.34 -7.91
CA LEU A 38 -5.54 2.43 -6.95
C LEU A 38 -5.42 3.77 -7.70
N HIS A 39 -6.50 4.53 -7.72
CA HIS A 39 -6.55 5.87 -8.30
C HIS A 39 -5.65 6.87 -7.54
N PRO A 40 -4.91 7.74 -8.27
CA PRO A 40 -4.21 8.91 -7.75
C PRO A 40 -5.07 9.81 -6.87
N GLY A 41 -4.44 10.56 -5.96
CA GLY A 41 -5.14 11.52 -5.11
C GLY A 41 -5.94 10.91 -3.95
N ARG A 42 -5.92 9.58 -3.80
CA ARG A 42 -6.73 8.84 -2.82
C ARG A 42 -5.88 8.14 -1.78
N LEU A 43 -6.39 8.16 -0.56
CA LEU A 43 -5.90 7.39 0.58
C LEU A 43 -6.74 6.12 0.75
N TYR A 44 -6.07 4.98 0.62
CA TYR A 44 -6.64 3.65 0.81
C TYR A 44 -6.23 3.11 2.18
N LEU A 45 -7.16 2.45 2.85
CA LEU A 45 -6.87 1.66 4.03
C LEU A 45 -7.15 0.20 3.75
N VAL A 46 -6.12 -0.64 3.85
CA VAL A 46 -6.27 -2.09 3.87
C VAL A 46 -6.40 -2.52 5.32
N THR A 47 -7.54 -3.09 5.67
CA THR A 47 -7.79 -3.66 6.99
C THR A 47 -7.88 -5.17 6.90
N VAL A 48 -7.63 -5.84 8.02
CA VAL A 48 -7.92 -7.26 8.18
C VAL A 48 -9.05 -7.38 9.20
N SER A 49 -10.12 -8.07 8.84
CA SER A 49 -11.23 -8.34 9.75
C SER A 49 -11.09 -9.76 10.31
N GLY A 50 -11.16 -9.90 11.64
CA GLY A 50 -11.30 -11.20 12.29
C GLY A 50 -12.74 -11.72 12.22
N PRO A 51 -13.00 -12.97 12.65
CA PRO A 51 -14.36 -13.51 12.69
C PRO A 51 -15.27 -12.63 13.55
N ALA A 52 -16.51 -12.45 13.09
CA ALA A 52 -17.54 -11.63 13.75
C ALA A 52 -17.16 -10.16 14.02
N GLY A 53 -16.31 -9.55 13.18
CA GLY A 53 -15.90 -8.14 13.33
C GLY A 53 -14.86 -7.91 14.43
N GLY A 54 -14.22 -8.98 14.93
CA GLY A 54 -13.12 -8.90 15.89
C GLY A 54 -11.77 -8.48 15.27
N GLU A 55 -10.75 -8.41 16.12
CA GLU A 55 -9.39 -8.01 15.72
C GLU A 55 -8.83 -8.88 14.58
N GLY A 56 -8.24 -8.22 13.57
CA GLY A 56 -7.62 -8.88 12.44
C GLY A 56 -6.43 -9.75 12.84
N ARG A 57 -6.26 -10.90 12.17
CA ARG A 57 -5.11 -11.79 12.38
C ARG A 57 -3.87 -11.28 11.62
N PRO A 58 -2.69 -11.20 12.26
CA PRO A 58 -1.43 -10.99 11.55
C PRO A 58 -1.24 -12.02 10.42
N GLY A 59 -0.71 -11.59 9.28
CA GLY A 59 -0.44 -12.48 8.15
C GLY A 59 -1.62 -12.71 7.19
N ALA A 60 -2.71 -11.94 7.30
CA ALA A 60 -3.86 -12.02 6.39
C ALA A 60 -3.64 -11.48 4.96
N GLY A 61 -2.39 -11.22 4.59
CA GLY A 61 -2.04 -10.85 3.21
C GLY A 61 -2.09 -9.35 2.89
N GLY A 62 -2.33 -8.45 3.85
CA GLY A 62 -2.27 -7.00 3.63
C GLY A 62 -0.94 -6.55 3.01
N GLY A 63 0.19 -6.98 3.60
CA GLY A 63 1.52 -6.73 3.04
C GLY A 63 1.78 -7.41 1.70
N LEU A 64 1.08 -8.49 1.35
CA LEU A 64 1.17 -9.14 0.04
C LEU A 64 0.41 -8.34 -1.03
N LEU A 65 -0.76 -7.81 -0.69
CA LEU A 65 -1.52 -6.90 -1.55
C LEU A 65 -0.71 -5.63 -1.83
N ALA A 66 -0.10 -5.05 -0.80
CA ALA A 66 0.83 -3.93 -0.98
C ALA A 66 2.01 -4.31 -1.87
N GLY A 67 2.63 -5.48 -1.66
CA GLY A 67 3.70 -5.98 -2.54
C GLY A 67 3.26 -6.14 -4.00
N GLY A 68 2.00 -6.52 -4.25
CA GLY A 68 1.40 -6.54 -5.58
C GLY A 68 1.35 -5.16 -6.22
N ALA A 69 0.81 -4.16 -5.51
CA ALA A 69 0.74 -2.78 -5.98
C ALA A 69 2.14 -2.19 -6.25
N VAL A 70 3.11 -2.45 -5.37
CA VAL A 70 4.52 -2.04 -5.55
C VAL A 70 5.08 -2.60 -6.85
N ARG A 71 4.86 -3.89 -7.12
CA ARG A 71 5.33 -4.53 -8.35
C ARG A 71 4.68 -3.95 -9.60
N ALA A 72 3.38 -3.65 -9.57
CA ALA A 72 2.73 -2.98 -10.69
C ALA A 72 3.37 -1.61 -10.95
N ALA A 73 3.52 -0.80 -9.89
CA ALA A 73 4.12 0.54 -10.01
C ALA A 73 5.57 0.50 -10.54
N LEU A 74 6.40 -0.43 -10.06
CA LEU A 74 7.79 -0.54 -10.48
C LEU A 74 7.94 -1.12 -11.89
N PHE A 75 7.33 -2.28 -12.15
CA PHE A 75 7.63 -3.11 -13.32
C PHE A 75 6.64 -2.95 -14.48
N ARG A 76 5.44 -2.41 -14.23
CA ARG A 76 4.45 -2.12 -15.30
C ARG A 76 4.38 -0.65 -15.63
N ASP A 77 4.36 0.20 -14.61
CA ASP A 77 4.26 1.65 -14.80
C ASP A 77 5.62 2.34 -14.91
N ALA A 78 6.71 1.60 -14.68
CA ALA A 78 8.08 2.11 -14.68
C ALA A 78 8.28 3.32 -13.75
N GLY A 79 7.54 3.39 -12.64
CA GLY A 79 7.57 4.53 -11.73
C GLY A 79 8.16 4.23 -10.36
N ALA A 80 8.42 5.31 -9.61
CA ALA A 80 8.99 5.22 -8.28
C ALA A 80 7.95 4.89 -7.21
N VAL A 81 8.41 4.26 -6.13
CA VAL A 81 7.59 3.86 -4.99
C VAL A 81 8.31 4.23 -3.71
N LEU A 82 7.61 4.93 -2.81
CA LEU A 82 8.01 5.04 -1.41
C LEU A 82 7.29 3.96 -0.60
N TYR A 83 8.04 3.12 0.08
CA TYR A 83 7.50 2.09 0.98
C TYR A 83 7.96 2.39 2.41
N ALA A 84 7.07 2.93 3.23
CA ALA A 84 7.28 3.07 4.66
C ALA A 84 6.92 1.76 5.36
N ALA A 85 7.90 1.14 6.01
CA ALA A 85 7.77 -0.18 6.62
C ALA A 85 7.90 -0.09 8.16
N PHE A 86 6.78 -0.23 8.86
CA PHE A 86 6.75 -0.26 10.32
C PHE A 86 6.59 -1.71 10.80
N GLY A 87 7.70 -2.32 11.22
CA GLY A 87 7.73 -3.72 11.67
C GLY A 87 8.54 -4.63 10.74
N PRO A 88 8.16 -4.82 9.45
CA PRO A 88 8.98 -5.57 8.53
C PRO A 88 10.24 -4.78 8.16
N SER A 89 11.38 -5.48 8.03
CA SER A 89 12.64 -4.86 7.60
C SER A 89 12.64 -4.54 6.10
N ALA A 90 13.51 -3.64 5.65
CA ALA A 90 13.71 -3.42 4.22
C ALA A 90 14.06 -4.71 3.47
N ARG A 91 14.80 -5.63 4.11
CA ARG A 91 15.10 -6.97 3.58
C ARG A 91 13.84 -7.83 3.42
N ASP A 92 12.87 -7.72 4.33
CA ASP A 92 11.59 -8.42 4.21
C ASP A 92 10.78 -7.93 3.01
N ILE A 93 10.68 -6.60 2.87
CA ILE A 93 9.94 -5.98 1.79
C ILE A 93 10.57 -6.30 0.43
N ALA A 94 11.88 -6.12 0.30
CA ALA A 94 12.63 -6.46 -0.91
C ALA A 94 12.43 -7.93 -1.29
N ALA A 95 12.50 -8.86 -0.31
CA ALA A 95 12.27 -10.27 -0.56
C ALA A 95 10.83 -10.57 -1.02
N ARG A 96 9.80 -9.88 -0.48
CA ARG A 96 8.40 -10.04 -0.94
C ARG A 96 8.22 -9.60 -2.39
N VAL A 97 8.76 -8.42 -2.74
CA VAL A 97 8.68 -7.86 -4.09
C VAL A 97 9.40 -8.77 -5.09
N MET A 98 10.65 -9.16 -4.80
CA MET A 98 11.44 -10.05 -5.66
C MET A 98 10.82 -11.45 -5.79
N ALA A 99 10.28 -12.01 -4.71
CA ALA A 99 9.62 -13.31 -4.76
C ALA A 99 8.41 -13.29 -5.71
N GLY A 100 7.60 -12.22 -5.65
CA GLY A 100 6.46 -12.03 -6.52
C GLY A 100 6.86 -11.84 -7.98
N GLU A 101 7.94 -11.10 -8.24
CA GLU A 101 8.37 -10.76 -9.60
C GLU A 101 9.12 -11.91 -10.28
N LEU A 102 10.13 -12.47 -9.61
CA LEU A 102 11.01 -13.48 -10.18
C LEU A 102 10.47 -14.92 -10.00
N ARG A 103 9.37 -15.09 -9.27
CA ARG A 103 8.83 -16.41 -8.85
C ARG A 103 9.86 -17.25 -8.08
N VAL A 104 10.77 -16.58 -7.39
CA VAL A 104 11.75 -17.21 -6.49
C VAL A 104 11.13 -17.37 -5.10
N GLY A 105 11.41 -18.48 -4.43
CA GLY A 105 10.86 -18.75 -3.10
C GLY A 105 11.26 -17.67 -2.09
N TYR A 106 10.27 -17.03 -1.46
CA TYR A 106 10.48 -15.98 -0.43
C TYR A 106 11.44 -16.41 0.67
N ARG A 107 11.29 -17.65 1.17
CA ARG A 107 12.17 -18.21 2.20
C ARG A 107 13.63 -18.29 1.73
N ALA A 108 13.86 -18.72 0.49
CA ALA A 108 15.20 -18.81 -0.09
C ALA A 108 15.84 -17.43 -0.24
N LEU A 109 15.08 -16.41 -0.65
CA LEU A 109 15.52 -15.01 -0.68
C LEU A 109 15.87 -14.48 0.72
N ARG A 110 14.97 -14.68 1.70
CA ARG A 110 15.18 -14.23 3.08
C ARG A 110 16.40 -14.86 3.72
N GLU A 111 16.60 -16.15 3.51
CA GLU A 111 17.71 -16.90 4.11
C GLU A 111 19.01 -16.85 3.28
N GLY A 112 18.97 -16.25 2.08
CA GLY A 112 20.12 -16.20 1.16
C GLY A 112 20.49 -17.56 0.54
N ARG A 113 19.63 -18.57 0.66
CA ARG A 113 19.87 -19.94 0.15
C ARG A 113 19.29 -20.13 -1.25
N LEU A 114 19.75 -19.29 -2.17
CA LEU A 114 19.30 -19.25 -3.56
C LEU A 114 20.03 -20.29 -4.41
N LYS A 115 19.37 -20.86 -5.44
CA LYS A 115 20.06 -21.64 -6.47
C LYS A 115 20.89 -20.70 -7.36
N ARG A 116 21.82 -21.24 -8.15
CA ARG A 116 22.67 -20.42 -9.04
C ARG A 116 21.83 -19.59 -10.03
N ALA A 117 20.77 -20.18 -10.59
CA ALA A 117 19.85 -19.47 -11.48
C ALA A 117 19.10 -18.34 -10.76
N ASP A 118 18.53 -18.60 -9.58
CA ASP A 118 17.83 -17.59 -8.79
C ASP A 118 18.76 -16.42 -8.40
N ARG A 119 20.01 -16.71 -8.04
CA ARG A 119 21.01 -15.67 -7.76
C ARG A 119 21.27 -14.77 -8.96
N ALA A 120 21.37 -15.35 -10.17
CA ALA A 120 21.57 -14.59 -11.39
C ALA A 120 20.36 -13.68 -11.68
N ALA A 121 19.14 -14.21 -11.56
CA ALA A 121 17.91 -13.43 -11.76
C ALA A 121 17.76 -12.27 -10.76
N VAL A 122 18.09 -12.51 -9.48
CA VAL A 122 18.09 -11.46 -8.45
C VAL A 122 19.14 -10.38 -8.76
N ALA A 123 20.34 -10.78 -9.19
CA ALA A 123 21.40 -9.84 -9.53
C ALA A 123 21.02 -8.97 -10.75
N GLU A 124 20.39 -9.58 -11.76
CA GLU A 124 19.91 -8.88 -12.95
C GLU A 124 18.83 -7.84 -12.61
N LEU A 125 17.80 -8.24 -11.85
CA LEU A 125 16.75 -7.30 -11.40
C LEU A 125 17.34 -6.17 -10.54
N SER A 126 18.29 -6.50 -9.66
CA SER A 126 18.95 -5.51 -8.78
C SER A 126 19.82 -4.50 -9.55
N ALA A 127 20.33 -4.88 -10.73
CA ALA A 127 21.08 -3.98 -11.61
C ALA A 127 20.17 -3.16 -12.54
N GLY A 128 18.88 -3.50 -12.61
CA GLY A 128 17.90 -2.81 -13.43
C GLY A 128 17.50 -1.43 -12.87
N PRO A 129 17.04 -0.51 -13.72
CA PRO A 129 16.61 0.83 -13.30
C PRO A 129 15.42 0.80 -12.32
N GLU A 130 14.59 -0.24 -12.35
CA GLU A 130 13.45 -0.41 -11.45
C GLU A 130 13.89 -0.60 -9.99
N ALA A 131 15.04 -1.24 -9.75
CA ALA A 131 15.54 -1.42 -8.39
C ALA A 131 15.87 -0.09 -7.71
N ALA A 132 16.38 0.89 -8.47
CA ALA A 132 16.67 2.24 -7.98
C ALA A 132 15.41 3.07 -7.72
N ARG A 133 14.24 2.62 -8.19
CA ARG A 133 12.95 3.33 -8.08
C ARG A 133 12.14 2.92 -6.85
N LEU A 134 12.59 1.94 -6.07
CA LEU A 134 11.97 1.56 -4.81
C LEU A 134 12.77 2.13 -3.62
N LEU A 135 12.23 3.16 -2.98
CA LEU A 135 12.75 3.67 -1.71
C LEU A 135 12.02 2.98 -0.56
N ILE A 136 12.74 2.18 0.24
CA ILE A 136 12.20 1.57 1.45
C ILE A 136 12.68 2.36 2.66
N GLU A 137 11.74 2.85 3.45
CA GLU A 137 11.97 3.62 4.67
C GLU A 137 11.52 2.80 5.87
N ASP A 138 12.48 2.17 6.56
CA ASP A 138 12.24 1.32 7.74
C ASP A 138 12.87 1.89 9.02
N ARG A 139 13.30 3.17 9.02
CA ARG A 139 13.86 3.79 10.23
C ARG A 139 12.77 3.95 11.30
N PRO A 140 13.08 3.62 12.57
CA PRO A 140 12.13 3.77 13.65
C PRO A 140 11.80 5.25 13.89
N GLY A 141 10.53 5.56 14.16
CA GLY A 141 10.09 6.91 14.49
C GLY A 141 9.87 7.84 13.29
N THR A 142 9.99 7.34 12.05
CA THR A 142 9.61 8.11 10.86
C THR A 142 8.13 8.47 10.89
N GLY A 143 7.79 9.76 10.92
CA GLY A 143 6.42 10.28 10.93
C GLY A 143 5.91 10.68 9.55
N ALA A 144 4.61 10.99 9.44
CA ALA A 144 3.96 11.30 8.16
C ALA A 144 4.56 12.53 7.43
N GLY A 145 4.97 13.59 8.14
CA GLY A 145 5.67 14.72 7.53
C GLY A 145 7.01 14.36 6.87
N GLU A 146 7.79 13.46 7.47
CA GLU A 146 9.05 12.97 6.86
C GLU A 146 8.75 12.10 5.64
N LEU A 147 7.70 11.27 5.70
CA LEU A 147 7.24 10.51 4.53
C LEU A 147 6.84 11.44 3.37
N ALA A 148 6.19 12.56 3.67
CA ALA A 148 5.86 13.57 2.66
C ALA A 148 7.09 14.23 2.05
N ARG A 149 8.10 14.53 2.86
CA ARG A 149 9.37 15.05 2.37
C ARG A 149 10.09 14.06 1.47
N LEU A 150 10.17 12.78 1.87
CA LEU A 150 10.80 11.72 1.06
C LEU A 150 10.04 11.51 -0.25
N ALA A 151 8.71 11.42 -0.20
CA ALA A 151 7.86 11.25 -1.38
C ALA A 151 8.02 12.40 -2.38
N GLY A 152 8.04 13.65 -1.90
CA GLY A 152 8.23 14.83 -2.74
C GLY A 152 9.61 14.91 -3.42
N GLY A 153 10.60 14.16 -2.92
CA GLY A 153 11.94 14.06 -3.52
C GLY A 153 12.10 12.95 -4.57
N LEU A 154 11.09 12.09 -4.75
CA LEU A 154 11.15 10.98 -5.70
C LEU A 154 10.59 11.38 -7.07
N GLU A 155 11.46 11.43 -8.07
CA GLU A 155 11.04 11.64 -9.46
C GLU A 155 10.21 10.46 -9.97
N GLY A 156 9.10 10.75 -10.65
CA GLY A 156 8.23 9.73 -11.22
C GLY A 156 7.51 8.86 -10.17
N LEU A 157 7.28 9.37 -8.95
CA LEU A 157 6.52 8.68 -7.91
C LEU A 157 5.13 8.24 -8.43
N ARG A 158 4.80 6.98 -8.22
CA ARG A 158 3.54 6.34 -8.62
C ARG A 158 2.73 5.80 -7.45
N LEU A 159 3.37 5.48 -6.32
CA LEU A 159 2.71 4.87 -5.18
C LEU A 159 3.45 5.21 -3.89
N VAL A 160 2.70 5.49 -2.83
CA VAL A 160 3.22 5.47 -1.46
C VAL A 160 2.53 4.35 -0.68
N VAL A 161 3.32 3.53 0.01
CA VAL A 161 2.82 2.48 0.91
C VAL A 161 3.21 2.80 2.34
N VAL A 162 2.27 2.61 3.27
CA VAL A 162 2.51 2.69 4.72
C VAL A 162 2.09 1.35 5.34
N ASP A 163 3.03 0.40 5.49
CA ASP A 163 2.78 -0.95 6.04
C ASP A 163 3.06 -0.97 7.54
N GLY A 164 2.09 -1.46 8.33
CA GLY A 164 2.13 -1.39 9.80
C GLY A 164 1.65 -0.03 10.34
N LEU A 165 0.56 0.48 9.76
CA LEU A 165 0.00 1.80 10.04
C LEU A 165 -0.16 2.10 11.55
N GLU A 166 -0.46 1.10 12.37
CA GLU A 166 -0.66 1.23 13.82
C GLU A 166 0.56 1.78 14.55
N ALA A 167 1.75 1.54 14.00
CA ALA A 167 3.02 1.97 14.55
C ALA A 167 3.48 3.34 13.98
N LEU A 168 2.68 3.97 13.12
CA LEU A 168 2.95 5.32 12.64
C LEU A 168 2.91 6.31 13.83
N PRO A 169 4.00 7.05 14.09
CA PRO A 169 4.05 7.99 15.20
C PRO A 169 2.91 9.01 15.18
N GLY A 170 2.27 9.20 16.33
CA GLY A 170 1.18 10.15 16.52
C GLY A 170 -0.17 9.70 15.95
N LEU A 171 -0.29 8.49 15.36
CA LEU A 171 -1.57 8.04 14.82
C LEU A 171 -2.55 7.64 15.93
N ARG A 172 -2.08 6.95 16.98
CA ARG A 172 -2.88 6.54 18.14
C ARG A 172 -2.41 7.28 19.40
N GLY A 173 -2.65 8.59 19.46
CA GLY A 173 -2.38 9.41 20.64
C GLY A 173 -3.49 9.31 21.70
N PRO A 174 -3.25 9.73 22.96
CA PRO A 174 -4.29 9.74 24.00
C PRO A 174 -5.43 10.70 23.63
N ALA A 175 -6.68 10.24 23.78
CA ALA A 175 -7.86 10.92 23.27
C ALA A 175 -8.17 12.31 23.82
N HIS A 176 -7.44 12.71 24.86
CA HIS A 176 -7.67 13.94 25.61
C HIS A 176 -6.68 15.06 25.24
N ALA A 177 -5.68 14.78 24.39
CA ALA A 177 -4.81 15.81 23.85
C ALA A 177 -5.50 16.45 22.64
N ALA A 178 -5.86 17.74 22.75
CA ALA A 178 -6.43 18.50 21.64
C ALA A 178 -5.50 18.40 20.40
N GLY A 179 -6.03 17.91 19.28
CA GLY A 179 -5.27 17.72 18.02
C GLY A 179 -4.51 16.39 17.89
N ALA A 180 -4.59 15.47 18.85
CA ALA A 180 -3.80 14.23 18.88
C ALA A 180 -4.17 13.16 17.84
N PHE A 181 -5.32 13.28 17.17
CA PHE A 181 -5.76 12.37 16.10
C PHE A 181 -5.72 12.99 14.70
N ASP A 182 -5.42 14.29 14.62
CA ASP A 182 -5.65 15.10 13.40
C ASP A 182 -4.40 15.35 12.56
N GLY A 183 -3.22 14.92 13.04
CA GLY A 183 -1.94 15.15 12.36
C GLY A 183 -1.68 14.12 11.26
N PRO A 184 -1.29 12.88 11.61
CA PRO A 184 -0.77 11.95 10.61
C PRO A 184 -1.77 11.54 9.53
N GLY A 185 -3.04 11.29 9.89
CA GLY A 185 -4.06 10.91 8.90
C GLY A 185 -4.37 12.03 7.90
N ARG A 186 -4.39 13.28 8.37
CA ARG A 186 -4.54 14.46 7.53
C ARG A 186 -3.32 14.67 6.63
N GLU A 187 -2.12 14.47 7.15
CA GLU A 187 -0.87 14.55 6.39
C GLU A 187 -0.82 13.50 5.28
N LEU A 188 -1.15 12.23 5.56
CA LEU A 188 -1.19 11.18 4.53
C LEU A 188 -2.22 11.45 3.43
N ARG A 189 -3.35 12.06 3.78
CA ARG A 189 -4.36 12.45 2.78
C ARG A 189 -3.92 13.65 1.94
N ARG A 190 -3.26 14.64 2.56
CA ARG A 190 -2.65 15.76 1.85
C ARG A 190 -1.57 15.27 0.91
N LEU A 191 -0.66 14.42 1.39
CA LEU A 191 0.33 13.71 0.59
C LEU A 191 -0.29 13.09 -0.67
N ALA A 192 -1.37 12.31 -0.53
CA ALA A 192 -2.03 11.67 -1.68
C ALA A 192 -2.47 12.68 -2.74
N ARG A 193 -3.09 13.79 -2.30
CA ARG A 193 -3.68 14.82 -3.15
C ARG A 193 -2.65 15.75 -3.76
N ASP A 194 -1.71 16.22 -2.95
CA ASP A 194 -0.69 17.19 -3.33
C ASP A 194 0.30 16.59 -4.33
N LEU A 195 0.63 15.29 -4.17
CA LEU A 195 1.52 14.58 -5.10
C LEU A 195 0.78 13.84 -6.21
N ASP A 196 -0.56 13.86 -6.22
CA ASP A 196 -1.41 13.11 -7.13
C ASP A 196 -0.95 11.65 -7.33
N VAL A 197 -0.87 10.92 -6.21
CA VAL A 197 -0.52 9.49 -6.17
C VAL A 197 -1.41 8.74 -5.17
N PRO A 198 -1.71 7.46 -5.39
CA PRO A 198 -2.35 6.63 -4.38
C PRO A 198 -1.45 6.47 -3.16
N VAL A 199 -2.06 6.61 -1.97
CA VAL A 199 -1.43 6.27 -0.69
C VAL A 199 -2.13 5.04 -0.14
N LEU A 200 -1.40 3.92 -0.06
CA LEU A 200 -1.91 2.64 0.44
C LEU A 200 -1.44 2.40 1.87
N ALA A 201 -2.30 2.66 2.83
CA ALA A 201 -2.05 2.36 4.23
C ALA A 201 -2.51 0.95 4.56
N VAL A 202 -1.65 0.15 5.19
CA VAL A 202 -1.94 -1.25 5.55
C VAL A 202 -1.92 -1.39 7.06
N ALA A 203 -3.04 -1.85 7.60
CA ALA A 203 -3.16 -2.28 8.98
C ALA A 203 -2.63 -3.72 9.11
N GLY A 204 -1.62 -3.93 9.96
CA GLY A 204 -1.00 -5.23 10.20
C GLY A 204 -1.75 -6.10 11.20
N ALA A 205 -2.44 -5.48 12.17
CA ALA A 205 -3.24 -6.15 13.20
C ALA A 205 -4.07 -5.14 14.01
N GLY A 206 -5.23 -5.57 14.53
CA GLY A 206 -6.00 -4.81 15.52
C GLY A 206 -7.22 -4.07 14.96
N ASP A 207 -7.67 -3.05 15.68
CA ASP A 207 -8.93 -2.33 15.44
C ASP A 207 -8.92 -1.52 14.13
N GLY A 208 -9.41 -2.15 13.06
CA GLY A 208 -9.58 -1.53 11.74
C GLY A 208 -10.65 -0.42 11.72
N GLU A 209 -11.64 -0.47 12.60
CA GLU A 209 -12.68 0.55 12.70
C GLU A 209 -12.13 1.82 13.34
N GLY A 210 -11.36 1.69 14.43
CA GLY A 210 -10.64 2.81 15.04
C GLY A 210 -9.63 3.44 14.08
N LEU A 211 -8.92 2.64 13.28
CA LEU A 211 -8.04 3.17 12.24
C LEU A 211 -8.83 3.88 11.14
N ARG A 212 -9.98 3.34 10.72
CA ARG A 212 -10.86 4.02 9.75
C ARG A 212 -11.33 5.36 10.30
N ALA A 213 -11.68 5.45 11.58
CA ALA A 213 -12.13 6.70 12.21
C ALA A 213 -11.03 7.76 12.25
N VAL A 214 -9.80 7.38 12.65
CA VAL A 214 -8.67 8.30 12.76
C VAL A 214 -8.11 8.68 11.38
N LEU A 215 -7.94 7.71 10.49
CA LEU A 215 -7.38 7.93 9.16
C LEU A 215 -8.40 8.56 8.21
N ALA A 216 -9.69 8.29 8.42
CA ALA A 216 -10.83 8.67 7.56
C ALA A 216 -10.57 8.42 6.06
N PRO A 217 -10.09 7.24 5.63
CA PRO A 217 -9.61 6.99 4.26
C PRO A 217 -10.70 7.23 3.20
N ASP A 218 -10.30 7.50 1.95
CA ASP A 218 -11.24 7.65 0.83
C ASP A 218 -11.84 6.30 0.42
N VAL A 219 -11.10 5.20 0.60
CA VAL A 219 -11.55 3.83 0.31
C VAL A 219 -11.01 2.86 1.36
N VAL A 220 -11.83 1.90 1.80
CA VAL A 220 -11.41 0.79 2.67
C VAL A 220 -11.51 -0.54 1.92
N VAL A 221 -10.40 -1.28 1.94
CA VAL A 221 -10.30 -2.65 1.44
C VAL A 221 -10.19 -3.59 2.63
N ALA A 222 -11.26 -4.32 2.93
CA ALA A 222 -11.26 -5.28 4.03
C ALA A 222 -10.89 -6.68 3.52
N LEU A 223 -9.81 -7.24 4.07
CA LEU A 223 -9.40 -8.62 3.87
C LEU A 223 -10.02 -9.50 4.96
N ALA A 224 -10.74 -10.53 4.54
CA ALA A 224 -11.30 -11.55 5.41
C ALA A 224 -10.89 -12.93 4.90
N PHE A 225 -10.57 -13.85 5.81
CA PHE A 225 -10.38 -15.25 5.43
C PHE A 225 -11.74 -15.93 5.29
N ALA A 226 -11.89 -16.81 4.31
CA ALA A 226 -13.13 -17.56 4.09
C ALA A 226 -13.60 -18.38 5.31
N ALA A 227 -12.67 -18.79 6.18
CA ALA A 227 -12.98 -19.49 7.43
C ALA A 227 -13.54 -18.57 8.54
N ASP A 228 -13.33 -17.25 8.43
CA ASP A 228 -13.78 -16.26 9.40
C ASP A 228 -15.22 -15.77 9.10
N ASP A 229 -15.72 -16.02 7.88
CA ASP A 229 -17.12 -15.75 7.45
C ASP A 229 -18.09 -16.91 7.71
N ALA A 230 -17.58 -18.14 7.90
CA ALA A 230 -18.39 -19.32 8.15
C ALA A 230 -17.58 -20.34 8.95
N GLY A 231 -18.00 -20.61 10.19
CA GLY A 231 -17.44 -21.73 10.95
C GLY A 231 -17.68 -23.04 10.19
N TYR A 232 -16.67 -23.56 9.49
CA TYR A 232 -16.68 -24.92 8.96
C TYR A 232 -15.28 -25.53 8.78
N ASN A 233 -15.27 -26.83 9.05
CA ASN A 233 -14.14 -27.74 9.16
C ASN A 233 -13.31 -27.94 7.87
N ALA A 234 -12.08 -28.38 8.09
CA ALA A 234 -11.02 -28.65 7.13
C ALA A 234 -11.47 -29.38 5.85
N GLY A 235 -11.19 -28.75 4.70
CA GLY A 235 -11.31 -29.33 3.37
C GLY A 235 -11.04 -28.26 2.32
N TYR A 236 -9.80 -28.14 1.86
CA TYR A 236 -9.41 -27.16 0.86
C TYR A 236 -10.21 -27.40 -0.43
N SER A 237 -11.18 -26.52 -0.69
CA SER A 237 -11.97 -26.47 -1.92
C SER A 237 -11.78 -25.07 -2.50
N ALA A 238 -11.21 -24.99 -3.70
CA ALA A 238 -11.00 -23.73 -4.40
C ALA A 238 -12.36 -23.05 -4.67
N ARG A 239 -12.74 -22.08 -3.83
CA ARG A 239 -13.97 -21.29 -4.00
C ARG A 239 -13.64 -19.80 -4.03
N ARG A 240 -13.81 -19.22 -5.23
CA ARG A 240 -14.00 -17.81 -5.60
C ARG A 240 -13.56 -16.79 -4.55
N ASP A 241 -12.39 -16.19 -4.78
CA ASP A 241 -11.91 -15.01 -4.08
C ASP A 241 -12.99 -13.93 -4.05
N ARG A 242 -13.35 -13.46 -2.85
CA ARG A 242 -14.26 -12.32 -2.64
C ARG A 242 -13.47 -11.20 -1.96
N ALA A 243 -13.56 -9.99 -2.50
CA ALA A 243 -13.06 -8.78 -1.86
C ALA A 243 -14.25 -7.86 -1.56
N ARG A 244 -14.30 -7.26 -0.36
CA ARG A 244 -15.30 -6.25 0.00
C ARG A 244 -14.62 -4.88 0.02
N VAL A 245 -15.13 -3.98 -0.82
CA VAL A 245 -14.67 -2.58 -0.93
C VAL A 245 -15.80 -1.69 -0.42
N THR A 246 -15.50 -0.79 0.51
CA THR A 246 -16.46 0.13 1.17
C THR A 246 -15.82 1.47 1.53
#